data_AF-A0A800K5U3-F1
#
_entry.id   AF-A0A800K5U3-F1
#
_cell.length_a   1.000
_cell.length_b   1.000
_cell.length_c   1.000
_cell.angle_alpha   90.00
_cell.angle_beta   90.00
_cell.angle_gamma   90.00
#
_symmetry.space_group_name_H-M   'P 1'
#
loop_
_entity.id
_entity.type
_entity.pdbx_description
1 polymer ?
#
loop_
_entity_poly.entity_id
_entity_poly.type
_entity_poly.pdbx_seq_one_letter_code
_entity_poly.pdbx_strand_id
1 'polypeptide(L)' 'MTTSWDKDFSEELTRASTVDCPYCGVEVEFVVDPVGGSVQDYVEDCEVCCQPWSVRVRLDRDGQPSVEVATLDEG' A
#
# COMPACT_ATOMS: atom_id res chain seq x y z
N MET A 1 -23.47 32.31 1.02
CA MET A 1 -22.72 31.96 -0.20
C MET A 1 -21.87 30.75 0.14
N THR A 2 -22.48 29.56 0.14
CA THR A 2 -21.75 28.31 0.39
C THR A 2 -21.45 27.76 -1.00
N THR A 3 -20.25 28.04 -1.47
CA THR A 3 -19.62 27.16 -2.47
C THR A 3 -19.13 26.03 -1.57
N SER A 4 -19.83 24.90 -1.46
CA SER A 4 -19.79 23.84 -2.47
C SER A 4 -18.40 23.80 -3.11
N TRP A 5 -17.38 23.68 -2.26
CA TRP A 5 -16.10 23.14 -2.65
C TRP A 5 -16.17 21.68 -2.23
N ASP A 6 -16.98 20.99 -3.03
CA ASP A 6 -17.10 19.55 -3.17
C ASP A 6 -15.70 18.91 -3.05
N LYS A 7 -15.43 18.13 -2.00
CA LYS A 7 -15.53 16.66 -2.02
C LYS A 7 -14.74 15.93 -3.13
N ASP A 8 -13.74 16.57 -3.74
CA ASP A 8 -13.04 15.99 -4.90
C ASP A 8 -11.49 16.08 -4.87
N PHE A 9 -10.88 16.75 -3.89
CA PHE A 9 -9.47 17.15 -4.06
C PHE A 9 -8.42 16.20 -3.47
N SER A 10 -8.79 15.06 -2.87
CA SER A 10 -7.81 14.19 -2.21
C SER A 10 -8.06 12.68 -2.33
N GLU A 11 -9.16 12.25 -2.95
CA GLU A 11 -9.65 10.86 -2.86
C GLU A 11 -9.55 10.07 -4.19
N GLU A 12 -9.10 10.70 -5.29
CA GLU A 12 -9.10 10.09 -6.65
C GLU A 12 -7.74 9.54 -7.13
N LEU A 13 -6.77 9.39 -6.23
CA LEU A 13 -5.42 8.91 -6.62
C LEU A 13 -4.88 7.77 -5.78
N THR A 14 -5.51 7.47 -4.64
CA THR A 14 -5.09 6.40 -3.75
C THR A 14 -5.77 5.09 -4.16
N ARG A 15 -4.96 4.13 -4.61
CA ARG A 15 -5.46 2.83 -5.10
C ARG A 15 -5.30 1.77 -4.01
N ALA A 16 -6.37 1.03 -3.73
CA ALA A 16 -6.30 -0.13 -2.85
C ALA A 16 -5.67 -1.33 -3.58
N SER A 17 -4.82 -2.07 -2.89
CA SER A 17 -4.24 -3.33 -3.32
C SER A 17 -4.30 -4.33 -2.18
N THR A 18 -4.55 -5.59 -2.48
CA THR A 18 -4.73 -6.63 -1.47
C THR A 18 -3.63 -7.68 -1.60
N VAL A 19 -3.03 -8.07 -0.49
CA VAL A 19 -1.97 -9.10 -0.45
C VAL A 19 -2.11 -9.96 0.81
N ASP A 20 -1.60 -11.18 0.76
CA ASP A 20 -1.60 -12.09 1.90
C ASP A 20 -0.33 -11.93 2.75
N CYS A 21 -0.50 -11.97 4.07
CA CYS A 21 0.62 -12.00 5.00
C CYS A 21 1.51 -13.24 4.76
N PRO A 22 2.82 -13.09 4.51
CA PRO A 22 3.71 -14.21 4.23
C PRO A 22 3.97 -15.08 5.47
N TYR A 23 3.56 -14.62 6.66
CA TYR A 23 3.67 -15.37 7.90
C TYR A 23 2.39 -16.15 8.24
N CYS A 24 1.25 -15.47 8.38
CA CYS A 24 0.00 -16.10 8.83
C CYS A 24 -1.03 -16.34 7.72
N GLY A 25 -0.82 -15.80 6.52
CA GLY A 25 -1.72 -15.98 5.37
C GLY A 25 -3.01 -15.18 5.45
N VAL A 26 -3.14 -14.20 6.36
CA VAL A 26 -4.30 -13.30 6.39
C VAL A 26 -4.22 -12.29 5.25
N GLU A 27 -5.36 -11.99 4.65
CA GLU A 27 -5.51 -10.94 3.63
C GLU A 27 -5.40 -9.55 4.28
N VAL A 28 -4.58 -8.67 3.70
CA VAL A 28 -4.37 -7.29 4.16
C VAL A 28 -4.56 -6.34 2.98
N GLU A 29 -5.35 -5.27 3.19
CA GLU A 29 -5.58 -4.22 2.21
C GLU A 29 -4.62 -3.05 2.44
N PHE A 30 -3.91 -2.65 1.38
CA PHE A 30 -2.96 -1.56 1.35
C PHE A 30 -3.46 -0.45 0.46
N VAL A 31 -3.35 0.78 0.95
CA VAL A 31 -3.64 1.98 0.17
C VAL A 31 -2.35 2.53 -0.41
N VAL A 32 -2.18 2.41 -1.73
CA VAL A 32 -1.01 2.91 -2.45
C VAL A 32 -1.19 4.38 -2.79
N ASP A 33 -0.33 5.22 -2.21
CA ASP A 33 -0.22 6.64 -2.55
C ASP A 33 0.81 6.85 -3.68
N PRO A 34 0.41 7.38 -4.85
CA PRO A 34 1.33 7.66 -5.95
C PRO A 34 2.29 8.83 -5.69
N VAL A 35 2.04 9.67 -4.69
CA VAL A 35 2.90 10.82 -4.33
C VAL A 35 4.24 10.36 -3.76
N GLY A 36 4.32 9.16 -3.19
CA GLY A 36 5.55 8.58 -2.65
C GLY A 36 6.62 8.21 -3.69
N GLY A 37 6.31 8.34 -4.98
CA GLY A 37 7.22 8.06 -6.09
C GLY A 37 6.97 6.70 -6.76
N SER A 38 7.70 6.42 -7.84
CA SER A 38 7.48 5.24 -8.67
C SER A 38 7.85 3.91 -8.01
N VAL A 39 8.70 3.94 -6.98
CA VAL A 39 9.10 2.76 -6.21
C VAL A 39 9.13 3.15 -4.74
N GLN A 40 8.43 2.38 -3.92
CA GLN A 40 8.36 2.55 -2.47
C GLN A 40 8.72 1.22 -1.82
N ASP A 41 9.61 1.28 -0.83
CA ASP A 41 10.07 0.13 -0.06
C ASP A 41 9.94 0.49 1.41
N TYR A 42 9.11 -0.24 2.14
CA TYR A 42 8.86 0.00 3.55
C TYR A 42 8.60 -1.32 4.29
N VAL A 43 8.59 -1.25 5.62
CA VAL A 43 8.26 -2.37 6.50
C VAL A 43 6.92 -2.06 7.14
N GLU A 44 6.03 -3.04 7.10
CA GLU A 44 4.76 -3.05 7.82
C GLU A 44 4.79 -4.16 8.87
N ASP A 45 3.86 -4.14 9.81
CA ASP A 45 3.61 -5.22 10.76
C ASP A 45 2.25 -5.84 10.44
N CYS A 46 2.14 -7.16 10.49
CA CYS A 46 0.84 -7.80 10.32
C CYS A 46 -0.06 -7.53 11.54
N GLU A 47 -1.27 -7.01 11.32
CA GLU A 47 -2.23 -6.72 12.41
C GLU A 47 -2.73 -7.96 13.18
N VAL A 48 -2.53 -9.16 12.62
CA VAL A 48 -2.95 -10.43 13.22
C VAL A 48 -1.80 -11.12 13.95
N CYS A 49 -0.64 -11.29 13.30
CA CYS A 49 0.48 -12.04 13.87
C CYS A 49 1.63 -11.17 14.39
N CYS A 50 1.54 -9.84 14.25
CA CYS A 50 2.55 -8.87 14.70
C CYS A 50 3.98 -9.22 14.23
N GLN A 51 4.11 -9.77 13.02
CA GLN A 51 5.42 -10.03 12.41
C GLN A 51 5.73 -8.94 11.40
N PRO A 52 6.96 -8.37 11.44
CA PRO A 52 7.38 -7.38 10.47
C PRO A 52 7.63 -8.04 9.12
N TRP A 53 7.22 -7.38 8.06
CA TRP A 53 7.29 -7.86 6.68
C TRP A 53 7.62 -6.69 5.76
N SER A 54 8.40 -6.96 4.73
CA SER A 54 8.77 -5.95 3.74
C SER A 54 7.69 -5.85 2.68
N VAL A 55 7.30 -4.62 2.38
CA VAL A 55 6.37 -4.26 1.31
C VAL A 55 7.12 -3.42 0.29
N ARG A 56 7.06 -3.85 -0.97
CA ARG A 56 7.60 -3.12 -2.11
C ARG A 56 6.48 -2.80 -3.08
N VAL A 57 6.28 -1.52 -3.35
CA VAL A 57 5.28 -1.02 -4.29
C VAL A 57 5.97 -0.40 -5.49
N ARG A 58 5.54 -0.80 -6.69
CA ARG A 58 6.04 -0.24 -7.95
C ARG A 58 4.88 0.27 -8.78
N LEU A 59 4.96 1.51 -9.23
CA LEU A 59 4.00 2.10 -10.16
C LEU A 59 4.54 1.93 -11.58
N ASP A 60 3.73 1.39 -12.47
CA ASP A 60 4.06 1.34 -13.89
C ASP A 60 3.85 2.70 -14.59
N ARG A 61 4.01 2.75 -15.91
CA ARG A 61 3.85 3.98 -16.70
C ARG A 61 2.41 4.48 -16.76
N ASP A 62 1.45 3.60 -16.53
CA ASP A 62 0.01 3.88 -16.50
C ASP A 62 -0.45 4.23 -15.07
N GLY A 63 0.47 4.18 -14.09
CA GLY A 63 0.21 4.43 -12.68
C GLY A 63 -0.46 3.26 -11.96
N GLN A 64 -0.40 2.05 -12.52
CA GLN A 64 -0.91 0.84 -11.89
C GLN A 64 0.10 0.34 -10.86
N PRO A 65 -0.31 0.12 -9.60
CA PRO A 65 0.56 -0.42 -8.57
C PRO A 65 0.74 -1.93 -8.72
N SER A 66 1.99 -2.37 -8.57
CA SER A 66 2.39 -3.75 -8.34
C SER A 66 2.96 -3.83 -6.94
N VAL A 67 2.34 -4.65 -6.07
CA VAL A 67 2.78 -4.85 -4.69
C VAL A 67 3.45 -6.21 -4.56
N GLU A 68 4.66 -6.21 -4.01
CA GLU A 68 5.42 -7.41 -3.68
C GLU A 68 5.64 -7.43 -2.16
N VAL A 69 5.37 -8.56 -1.52
CA VAL A 69 5.58 -8.74 -0.08
C VAL A 69 6.55 -9.88 0.20
N ALA A 70 7.36 -9.73 1.25
CA ALA A 70 8.31 -10.74 1.68
C ALA A 70 8.46 -10.73 3.21
N THR A 71 8.83 -11.88 3.77
CA THR A 71 9.23 -12.00 5.17
C THR A 71 10.46 -11.12 5.44
N LEU A 72 10.44 -10.34 6.50
CA LEU A 72 11.60 -9.58 6.96
C LEU A 72 12.42 -10.49 7.87
N ASP A 73 13.09 -11.49 7.30
CA ASP A 73 14.04 -12.30 8.06
C ASP A 73 15.26 -11.42 8.35
N GLU A 74 15.41 -10.99 9.61
CA GLU A 74 16.60 -10.30 10.12
C GLU A 74 17.75 -11.32 10.13
N GLY A 75 18.48 -11.41 9.03
CA GLY A 75 19.71 -12.21 8.93
C GLY A 75 20.86 -11.63 9.73
#